data_AF-A0A969Q1N1-F1
#
_entry.id   AF-A0A969Q1N1-F1
#
_cell.length_a   1.000
_cell.length_b   1.000
_cell.length_c   1.000
_cell.angle_alpha   90.00
_cell.angle_beta   90.00
_cell.angle_gamma   90.00
#
_symmetry.space_group_name_H-M   'P 1'
#
loop_
_entity.id
_entity.type
_entity.pdbx_description
1 polymer ?
#
loop_
_entity_poly.entity_id
_entity_poly.type
_entity_poly.pdbx_seq_one_letter_code
_entity_poly.pdbx_strand_id
1 'polypeptide(L)'
;MEILLKPEHQQFIEAQIASGKFTNASEVVDAAFCLLEKLNNEYSQWIEETREKVDVARAELDRGEGLDGETVVNRILERFQQAREAHK
;
A
#
# COMPACT_ATOMS: atom_id res chain seq x y z
N MET A 1 -20.97 20.23 -11.92
CA MET A 1 -21.77 19.92 -10.72
C MET A 1 -21.39 20.94 -9.67
N GLU A 2 -22.35 21.66 -9.09
CA GLU A 2 -22.09 22.56 -7.97
C GLU A 2 -22.14 21.76 -6.67
N ILE A 3 -21.12 21.92 -5.82
CA ILE A 3 -21.01 21.22 -4.53
C ILE A 3 -20.99 22.29 -3.44
N LEU A 4 -21.92 22.21 -2.50
CA LEU A 4 -21.91 23.05 -1.30
C LEU A 4 -20.87 22.53 -0.32
N LEU A 5 -19.86 23.34 -0.07
CA LEU A 5 -18.83 23.05 0.93
C LEU A 5 -19.35 23.40 2.33
N LYS A 6 -19.00 22.55 3.30
CA LYS A 6 -19.19 22.89 4.72
C LYS A 6 -18.23 24.02 5.09
N PRO A 7 -18.57 24.87 6.08
CA PRO A 7 -17.69 25.94 6.54
C PRO A 7 -16.28 25.45 6.92
N GLU A 8 -16.19 24.26 7.50
CA GLU A 8 -14.92 23.61 7.88
C GLU A 8 -14.03 23.32 6.67
N HIS A 9 -14.60 22.86 5.54
CA HIS A 9 -13.85 22.58 4.32
C HIS A 9 -13.35 23.87 3.66
N GLN A 10 -14.17 24.93 3.72
CA GLN A 10 -13.78 26.23 3.21
C GLN A 10 -12.60 26.81 4.01
N GLN A 11 -12.66 26.76 5.34
CA GLN A 11 -11.56 27.18 6.20
C GLN A 11 -10.27 26.39 5.94
N PHE A 12 -10.40 25.08 5.71
CA PHE A 12 -9.26 24.25 5.34
C PHE A 12 -8.62 24.70 4.03
N ILE A 13 -9.42 24.93 2.98
CA ILE A 13 -8.93 25.40 1.68
C ILE A 13 -8.24 26.77 1.81
N GLU A 14 -8.86 27.70 2.53
CA GLU A 14 -8.30 29.03 2.78
C GLU A 14 -6.95 28.95 3.52
N ALA A 15 -6.82 28.07 4.52
CA ALA A 15 -5.57 27.84 5.22
C ALA A 15 -4.46 27.26 4.31
N GLN A 16 -4.82 26.35 3.39
CA GLN A 16 -3.87 25.79 2.42
C GLN A 16 -3.36 26.86 1.43
N ILE A 17 -4.24 27.75 0.97
CA ILE A 17 -3.85 28.88 0.11
C ILE A 17 -2.98 29.88 0.90
N ALA A 18 -3.38 30.22 2.13
CA ALA A 18 -2.64 31.11 3.00
C ALA A 18 -1.23 30.60 3.33
N SER A 19 -1.03 29.28 3.33
CA SER A 19 0.29 28.67 3.51
C SER A 19 1.24 28.87 2.32
N GLY A 20 0.75 29.39 1.20
CA GLY A 20 1.51 29.59 -0.05
C GLY A 20 1.76 28.32 -0.85
N LYS A 21 1.23 27.17 -0.40
CA LYS A 21 1.37 25.88 -1.09
C LYS A 21 0.48 25.74 -2.33
N PHE A 22 -0.59 26.52 -2.40
CA PHE A 22 -1.59 26.47 -3.48
C PHE A 22 -2.02 27.88 -3.85
N THR A 23 -2.26 28.11 -5.14
CA THR A 23 -2.59 29.44 -5.69
C THR A 23 -4.08 29.76 -5.57
N ASN A 24 -4.93 28.73 -5.55
CA ASN A 24 -6.38 28.87 -5.57
C ASN A 24 -7.08 27.62 -4.99
N ALA A 25 -8.38 27.73 -4.77
CA ALA A 25 -9.20 26.65 -4.21
C ALA A 25 -9.27 25.41 -5.12
N SER A 26 -9.25 25.60 -6.44
CA SER A 26 -9.29 24.49 -7.40
C SER A 26 -8.07 23.61 -7.28
N GLU A 27 -6.87 24.17 -7.14
CA GLU A 27 -5.64 23.38 -6.95
C GLU A 27 -5.66 22.54 -5.68
N VAL A 28 -6.24 23.06 -4.58
CA VAL A 28 -6.41 22.31 -3.34
C VAL A 28 -7.37 21.13 -3.53
N VAL A 29 -8.47 21.36 -4.25
CA VAL A 29 -9.48 20.35 -4.56
C VAL A 29 -8.93 19.27 -5.50
N ASP A 30 -8.19 19.66 -6.54
CA ASP A 30 -7.55 18.73 -7.48
C ASP A 30 -6.51 17.85 -6.76
N ALA A 31 -5.72 18.42 -5.84
CA ALA A 31 -4.79 17.66 -5.02
C ALA A 31 -5.51 16.66 -4.10
N ALA A 32 -6.66 17.04 -3.53
CA ALA A 32 -7.48 16.15 -2.72
C ALA A 32 -8.04 14.99 -3.54
N PHE A 33 -8.51 15.23 -4.77
CA PHE A 33 -8.96 14.17 -5.67
C PHE A 33 -7.83 13.26 -6.14
N CYS A 34 -6.67 13.80 -6.47
CA CYS A 34 -5.48 13.01 -6.80
C CYS A 34 -5.08 12.09 -5.64
N LEU A 35 -5.13 12.59 -4.40
CA LEU A 35 -4.88 11.77 -3.21
C LEU A 35 -5.93 10.66 -3.07
N LEU A 36 -7.22 10.98 -3.29
CA LEU A 36 -8.31 10.02 -3.22
C LEU A 36 -8.17 8.92 -4.28
N GLU A 37 -7.81 9.29 -5.52
CA GLU A 37 -7.56 8.36 -6.60
C GLU A 37 -6.37 7.44 -6.28
N LYS A 38 -5.27 7.99 -5.75
CA LYS A 38 -4.12 7.18 -5.28
C LYS A 38 -4.53 6.19 -4.20
N LEU A 39 -5.26 6.63 -3.18
CA LEU A 39 -5.77 5.76 -2.12
C LEU A 39 -6.63 4.61 -2.69
N ASN A 40 -7.49 4.92 -3.66
CA ASN A 40 -8.37 3.95 -4.27
C ASN A 40 -7.60 2.96 -5.17
N ASN A 41 -6.61 3.44 -5.92
CA ASN A 41 -5.80 2.64 -6.83
C ASN A 41 -4.81 1.75 -6.08
N GLU A 42 -4.09 2.28 -5.10
CA GLU A 42 -3.14 1.49 -4.29
C GLU A 42 -3.85 0.35 -3.57
N TYR A 43 -5.04 0.62 -3.01
CA TYR A 43 -5.82 -0.41 -2.33
C TYR A 43 -6.35 -1.47 -3.30
N SER A 44 -6.87 -1.05 -4.46
CA SER A 44 -7.39 -1.97 -5.47
C SER A 44 -6.27 -2.84 -6.07
N GLN A 45 -5.11 -2.25 -6.36
CA GLN A 45 -3.94 -2.96 -6.84
C GLN A 45 -3.45 -3.97 -5.80
N TRP A 46 -3.35 -3.56 -4.53
CA TRP A 46 -2.94 -4.47 -3.46
C TRP A 46 -3.89 -5.67 -3.32
N ILE A 47 -5.21 -5.45 -3.43
CA ILE A 47 -6.21 -6.54 -3.41
C ILE A 47 -5.95 -7.50 -4.56
N GLU A 48 -5.76 -7.00 -5.77
CA GLU A 48 -5.61 -7.84 -6.96
C GLU A 48 -4.32 -8.66 -6.91
N GLU A 49 -3.20 -8.01 -6.58
CA GLU A 49 -1.91 -8.69 -6.39
C GLU A 49 -1.97 -9.76 -5.29
N THR A 50 -2.73 -9.50 -4.22
CA THR A 50 -2.90 -10.46 -3.13
C THR A 50 -3.75 -11.65 -3.56
N ARG A 51 -4.83 -11.42 -4.31
CA ARG A 51 -5.68 -12.49 -4.85
C ARG A 51 -4.89 -13.39 -5.80
N GLU A 52 -4.12 -12.80 -6.71
CA GLU A 52 -3.28 -13.57 -7.63
C GLU A 52 -2.29 -14.46 -6.88
N LYS A 53 -1.60 -13.92 -5.86
CA LYS A 53 -0.68 -14.70 -5.01
C LYS A 53 -1.38 -15.85 -4.29
N VAL A 54 -2.60 -15.63 -3.79
CA VAL A 54 -3.38 -16.66 -3.11
C VAL A 54 -3.82 -17.75 -4.09
N ASP A 55 -4.26 -17.39 -5.28
CA ASP A 55 -4.69 -18.34 -6.31
C ASP A 55 -3.52 -19.21 -6.79
N VAL A 56 -2.33 -18.60 -6.98
CA VAL A 56 -1.09 -19.32 -7.28
C VAL A 56 -0.74 -20.29 -6.16
N ALA A 57 -0.71 -19.82 -4.91
CA ALA A 57 -0.38 -20.66 -3.75
C ALA A 57 -1.37 -21.84 -3.59
N ARG A 58 -2.65 -21.61 -3.86
CA ARG A 58 -3.67 -22.67 -3.85
C ARG A 58 -3.39 -23.72 -4.92
N ALA A 59 -3.06 -23.30 -6.14
CA ALA A 59 -2.72 -24.21 -7.22
C ALA A 59 -1.43 -25.00 -6.94
N GLU A 60 -0.43 -24.39 -6.30
CA GLU A 60 0.79 -25.06 -5.83
C GLU A 60 0.47 -26.14 -4.78
N LEU A 61 -0.39 -25.81 -3.81
CA LEU A 61 -0.86 -26.78 -2.81
C LEU A 61 -1.63 -27.95 -3.44
N ASP A 62 -2.51 -27.66 -4.40
CA ASP A 62 -3.26 -28.70 -5.13
C ASP A 62 -2.33 -29.64 -5.93
N ARG A 63 -1.17 -29.15 -6.38
CA ARG A 63 -0.11 -29.95 -7.01
C ARG A 63 0.79 -30.70 -6.01
N GLY A 64 0.58 -30.51 -4.70
CA GLY A 64 1.39 -31.11 -3.65
C GLY A 64 2.75 -30.43 -3.45
N GLU A 65 2.93 -29.20 -3.91
CA GLU A 65 4.17 -28.41 -3.77
C GLU A 65 4.27 -27.71 -2.41
N GLY A 66 3.33 -27.99 -1.50
CA GLY A 66 3.35 -27.48 -0.13
C GLY A 66 4.60 -27.93 0.63
N LEU A 67 5.21 -27.00 1.34
CA LEU A 67 6.39 -27.24 2.18
C LEU A 67 5.97 -27.30 3.66
N ASP A 68 6.63 -28.19 4.40
CA ASP A 68 6.49 -28.22 5.86
C ASP A 68 7.12 -26.96 6.48
N GLY A 69 6.32 -26.24 7.28
CA GLY A 69 6.70 -24.94 7.82
C GLY A 69 7.89 -25.00 8.77
N GLU A 70 7.95 -26.04 9.62
CA GLU A 70 9.05 -26.22 10.57
C GLU A 70 10.36 -26.47 9.84
N THR A 71 10.33 -27.31 8.80
CA THR A 71 11.47 -27.58 7.93
C THR A 71 11.98 -26.32 7.24
N VAL A 72 11.09 -25.48 6.71
CA VAL A 72 11.48 -24.22 6.06
C VAL A 72 12.12 -23.25 7.04
N VAL A 73 11.51 -23.07 8.22
CA VAL A 73 12.04 -22.18 9.27
C VAL A 73 13.42 -22.62 9.73
N ASN A 74 13.61 -23.91 10.00
CA ASN A 74 14.90 -24.44 10.42
C ASN A 74 15.99 -24.20 9.37
N ARG A 75 15.68 -24.41 8.08
CA ARG A 75 16.61 -24.13 6.98
C ARG A 75 17.00 -22.64 6.89
N ILE A 76 16.06 -21.74 7.17
CA ILE A 76 16.34 -20.29 7.19
C ILE A 76 17.28 -19.96 8.36
N LEU A 77 17.02 -20.50 9.55
CA LEU A 77 17.87 -20.29 10.73
C LEU A 77 19.29 -20.82 10.52
N GLU A 78 19.44 -22.00 9.91
CA GLU A 78 20.74 -22.56 9.53
C GLU A 78 21.52 -21.64 8.60
N ARG A 79 20.85 -21.07 7.59
CA ARG A 79 21.50 -20.11 6.67
C ARG A 79 22.00 -18.86 7.40
N PHE A 80 21.23 -18.34 8.35
CA PHE A 80 21.68 -17.20 9.17
C PHE A 80 22.88 -17.55 10.04
N GLN A 81 22.89 -18.75 10.61
CA GLN A 81 24.01 -19.22 11.43
C GLN A 81 25.29 -19.36 10.59
N GLN A 82 25.20 -19.99 9.41
CA GLN A 82 26.33 -20.15 8.48
C GLN A 82 26.89 -18.79 8.01
N ALA A 83 26.00 -17.83 7.70
CA ALA A 83 26.43 -16.49 7.31
C ALA A 83 27.21 -15.79 8.45
N ARG A 84 26.77 -15.96 9.69
CA ARG A 84 27.44 -15.39 10.86
C ARG A 84 28.80 -16.03 11.14
N GLU A 85 28.93 -17.34 10.91
CA GLU A 85 30.18 -18.08 11.08
C GLU A 85 31.19 -17.76 9.97
N ALA A 86 30.74 -17.51 8.74
CA ALA A 86 31.59 -17.12 7.61
C ALA A 86 32.16 -15.69 7.72
N HIS A 87 31.57 -14.84 8.56
CA HIS A 87 32.01 -13.46 8.82
C HIS A 87 32.90 -13.33 10.07
N LYS A 88 33.34 -14.45 10.66
CA LYS A 88 34.20 -14.49 11.84
C LYS A 88 35.62 -14.93 11.47
#